data_AF-D9R2R6-F1
#
_entry.id   AF-D9R2R6-F1
#
_cell.length_a   1.000
_cell.length_b   1.000
_cell.length_c   1.000
_cell.angle_alpha   90.00
_cell.angle_beta   90.00
_cell.angle_gamma   90.00
#
_symmetry.space_group_name_H-M   'P 1'
#
loop_
_entity.id
_entity.type
_entity.pdbx_description
1 polymer ?
#
loop_
_entity_poly.entity_id
_entity_poly.type
_entity_poly.pdbx_seq_one_letter_code
_entity_poly.pdbx_strand_id
1 'polypeptide(L)'
;MIKANHFSDLSLPDQDILIDHIIFNYKMIPSINYQQTAYGLIARFNRITGADMGQQITSQCFMEAMVKAGYKAVPAKKDVIPNWYFNVGRVQYI
;
A
#
# COMPACT_ATOMS: atom_id res chain seq x y z
N MET A 1 8.50 16.47 3.80
CA MET A 1 7.47 15.43 3.61
C MET A 1 7.30 14.69 4.93
N ILE A 2 6.09 14.67 5.48
CA ILE A 2 5.82 14.00 6.77
C ILE A 2 5.52 12.52 6.46
N LYS A 3 6.03 11.60 7.29
CA LYS A 3 5.74 10.17 7.13
C LYS A 3 4.41 9.83 7.80
N ALA A 4 3.51 9.17 7.07
CA ALA A 4 2.32 8.56 7.64
C ALA A 4 2.64 7.11 8.00
N ASN A 5 2.71 6.81 9.29
CA ASN A 5 3.10 5.49 9.80
C ASN A 5 1.89 4.56 9.88
N HIS A 6 0.72 5.11 10.18
CA HIS A 6 -0.56 4.42 10.24
C HIS A 6 -1.56 5.02 9.25
N PHE A 7 -2.52 4.22 8.81
CA PHE A 7 -3.60 4.67 7.93
C PHE A 7 -4.47 5.74 8.60
N SER A 8 -4.63 5.65 9.92
CA SER A 8 -5.31 6.67 10.72
C SER A 8 -4.55 8.01 10.83
N ASP A 9 -3.27 8.05 10.46
CA ASP A 9 -2.50 9.30 10.46
C ASP A 9 -2.88 10.20 9.26
N LEU A 10 -3.54 9.62 8.25
CA LEU A 10 -4.00 10.30 7.05
C LEU A 10 -5.29 11.07 7.34
N SER A 11 -5.46 12.22 6.67
CA SER A 11 -6.76 12.90 6.65
C SER A 11 -7.81 12.01 5.96
N LEU A 12 -9.10 12.22 6.24
CA LEU A 12 -10.15 11.42 5.60
C LEU A 12 -10.09 11.46 4.06
N PRO A 13 -9.88 12.63 3.40
CA PRO A 13 -9.67 12.67 1.96
C PRO A 13 -8.45 11.85 1.49
N ASP A 14 -7.35 11.90 2.22
CA ASP A 14 -6.12 11.16 1.88
C ASP A 14 -6.30 9.65 2.05
N GLN A 15 -7.09 9.23 3.05
CA GLN A 15 -7.50 7.84 3.23
C GLN A 15 -8.29 7.35 2.01
N ASP A 16 -9.26 8.13 1.56
CA ASP A 16 -10.10 7.79 0.42
C ASP A 16 -9.26 7.68 -0.88
N ILE A 17 -8.37 8.65 -1.12
CA ILE A 17 -7.44 8.63 -2.27
C ILE A 17 -6.57 7.36 -2.27
N LEU A 18 -6.05 6.96 -1.11
CA LEU A 18 -5.21 5.77 -1.01
C LEU A 18 -6.01 4.48 -1.25
N ILE A 19 -7.24 4.40 -0.72
CA ILE A 19 -8.13 3.25 -0.94
C ILE A 19 -8.55 3.16 -2.41
N ASP A 20 -8.94 4.27 -3.02
CA ASP A 20 -9.32 4.32 -4.44
C ASP A 20 -8.14 3.90 -5.33
N HIS A 21 -6.93 4.35 -5.01
CA HIS A 21 -5.73 3.90 -5.71
C HIS A 21 -5.55 2.38 -5.62
N ILE A 22 -5.71 1.80 -4.43
CA ILE A 22 -5.57 0.37 -4.18
C ILE A 22 -6.60 -0.42 -4.99
N ILE A 23 -7.86 -0.01 -4.95
CA ILE A 23 -8.97 -0.69 -5.64
C ILE A 23 -8.81 -0.61 -7.16
N PHE A 24 -8.36 0.55 -7.67
CA PHE A 24 -8.23 0.76 -9.10
C PHE A 24 -7.02 0.03 -9.71
N ASN A 25 -5.86 0.02 -9.02
CA ASN A 25 -4.60 -0.46 -9.61
C ASN A 25 -4.31 -1.94 -9.33
N TYR A 26 -4.89 -2.50 -8.28
CA TYR A 26 -4.59 -3.86 -7.84
C TYR A 26 -5.80 -4.76 -8.02
N LYS A 27 -5.53 -5.99 -8.44
CA LYS A 27 -6.54 -7.04 -8.54
C LYS A 27 -6.27 -8.09 -7.48
N MET A 28 -7.26 -8.39 -6.65
CA MET A 28 -7.15 -9.44 -5.66
C MET A 28 -7.09 -10.83 -6.31
N ILE A 29 -6.25 -11.71 -5.77
CA ILE A 29 -6.18 -13.13 -6.12
C ILE A 29 -6.36 -14.00 -4.86
N PRO A 30 -6.66 -15.31 -4.97
CA PRO A 30 -6.91 -16.15 -3.80
C PRO A 30 -5.69 -16.40 -2.91
N SER A 31 -4.49 -16.44 -3.49
CA SER A 31 -3.22 -16.77 -2.83
C SER A 31 -2.34 -15.55 -2.58
N ILE A 32 -1.44 -15.63 -1.58
CA ILE A 32 -0.42 -14.60 -1.36
C ILE A 32 0.57 -14.60 -2.53
N ASN A 33 0.85 -13.41 -3.07
CA ASN A 33 1.88 -13.19 -4.06
C ASN A 33 3.17 -12.70 -3.38
N TYR A 34 4.13 -13.60 -3.22
CA TYR A 34 5.43 -13.30 -2.59
C TYR A 34 6.38 -12.46 -3.46
N GLN A 35 5.97 -12.08 -4.67
CA GLN A 35 6.73 -11.15 -5.52
C GLN A 35 6.29 -9.69 -5.32
N GLN A 36 5.13 -9.46 -4.71
CA GLN A 36 4.56 -8.12 -4.52
C GLN A 36 4.66 -7.73 -3.05
N THR A 37 5.56 -6.80 -2.75
CA THR A 37 5.75 -6.26 -1.40
C THR A 37 5.09 -4.90 -1.24
N ALA A 38 4.79 -4.51 0.00
CA ALA A 38 4.30 -3.16 0.32
C ALA A 38 5.23 -2.09 -0.25
N TYR A 39 6.54 -2.24 -0.04
CA TYR A 39 7.54 -1.32 -0.58
C TYR A 39 7.50 -1.21 -2.11
N GLY A 40 7.35 -2.32 -2.83
CA GLY A 40 7.28 -2.30 -4.29
C GLY A 40 6.00 -1.66 -4.82
N LEU A 41 4.85 -2.01 -4.23
CA LEU A 41 3.54 -1.51 -4.66
C LEU A 41 3.37 -0.02 -4.38
N ILE A 42 3.78 0.43 -3.19
CA ILE A 42 3.61 1.82 -2.74
C ILE A 42 4.54 2.80 -3.45
N ALA A 43 5.67 2.34 -4.00
CA ALA A 43 6.66 3.21 -4.62
C ALA A 43 6.07 4.07 -5.75
N ARG A 44 5.13 3.53 -6.54
CA ARG A 44 4.42 4.29 -7.58
C ARG A 44 3.49 5.33 -6.97
N PHE A 45 2.72 4.97 -5.94
CA PHE A 45 1.83 5.91 -5.25
C PHE A 45 2.60 7.09 -4.66
N ASN A 46 3.67 6.82 -3.90
CA ASN A 46 4.48 7.87 -3.29
C ASN A 46 5.15 8.78 -4.33
N ARG A 47 5.50 8.24 -5.51
CA ARG A 47 6.12 9.03 -6.59
C ARG A 47 5.12 9.96 -7.30
N ILE A 48 3.88 9.52 -7.48
CA ILE A 48 2.89 10.24 -8.30
C ILE A 48 1.94 11.07 -7.43
N THR A 49 1.42 10.49 -6.34
CA THR A 49 0.32 11.06 -5.55
C THR A 49 0.80 11.52 -4.18
N GLY A 50 1.72 10.79 -3.54
CA GLY A 50 2.22 11.14 -2.21
C GLY A 50 2.95 12.49 -2.17
N ALA A 51 3.61 12.87 -3.26
CA ALA A 51 4.25 14.18 -3.39
C ALA A 51 3.22 15.33 -3.30
N ASP A 52 2.07 15.18 -3.96
CA ASP A 52 1.00 16.19 -3.98
C ASP A 52 0.27 16.26 -2.63
N MET A 53 0.18 15.13 -1.91
CA MET A 53 -0.39 15.06 -0.56
C MET A 53 0.56 15.64 0.51
N GLY A 54 1.83 15.93 0.17
CA GLY A 54 2.84 16.36 1.13
C GLY A 54 3.26 15.28 2.13
N GLN A 55 2.85 14.02 1.90
CA GLN A 55 3.02 12.90 2.82
C GLN A 55 3.73 11.71 2.16
N GLN A 56 4.60 11.06 2.93
CA GLN A 56 5.21 9.79 2.55
C GLN A 56 4.45 8.67 3.23
N ILE A 57 3.69 7.90 2.46
CA ILE A 57 3.04 6.71 2.99
C ILE A 57 4.13 5.66 3.27
N THR A 58 4.11 5.07 4.46
CA THR A 58 5.04 3.99 4.83
C THR A 58 4.46 2.62 4.49
N SER A 59 5.31 1.59 4.53
CA SER A 59 4.87 0.21 4.30
C SER A 59 3.81 -0.26 5.32
N GLN A 60 3.86 0.23 6.57
CA GLN A 60 2.87 -0.07 7.61
C GLN A 60 1.52 0.55 7.28
N CYS A 61 1.49 1.87 7.02
CA CYS A 61 0.29 2.59 6.62
C CYS A 61 -0.37 1.96 5.38
N PHE A 62 0.44 1.61 4.38
CA PHE A 62 -0.05 0.96 3.18
C PHE A 62 -0.61 -0.44 3.43
N MET A 63 0.03 -1.21 4.31
CA MET A 63 -0.51 -2.52 4.72
C MET A 63 -1.88 -2.39 5.37
N GLU A 64 -2.06 -1.42 6.27
CA GLU A 64 -3.34 -1.16 6.91
C GLU A 64 -4.42 -0.76 5.88
N ALA A 65 -4.06 0.08 4.92
CA ALA A 65 -4.95 0.47 3.82
C ALA A 65 -5.35 -0.75 2.95
N MET A 66 -4.38 -1.60 2.59
CA MET A 66 -4.62 -2.83 1.83
C MET A 66 -5.58 -3.78 2.57
N VAL A 67 -5.38 -3.97 3.88
CA VAL A 67 -6.28 -4.78 4.72
C VAL A 67 -7.68 -4.16 4.78
N LYS A 68 -7.77 -2.84 4.92
CA LYS A 68 -9.06 -2.13 4.91
C LYS A 68 -9.79 -2.25 3.58
N ALA A 69 -9.06 -2.33 2.46
CA ALA A 69 -9.59 -2.62 1.13
C ALA A 69 -9.90 -4.12 0.89
N GLY A 70 -9.72 -4.99 1.90
CA GLY A 70 -10.08 -6.41 1.86
C GLY A 70 -8.96 -7.36 1.43
N TYR A 71 -7.74 -6.86 1.19
CA TYR A 71 -6.60 -7.71 0.86
C TYR A 71 -6.05 -8.44 2.09
N LYS A 72 -5.46 -9.61 1.84
CA LYS A 72 -4.69 -10.35 2.84
C LYS A 72 -3.27 -9.84 2.85
N ALA A 73 -2.69 -9.68 4.04
CA ALA A 73 -1.31 -9.28 4.24
C ALA A 73 -0.56 -10.35 5.06
N VAL A 74 0.70 -10.63 4.70
CA VAL A 74 1.59 -11.46 5.52
C VAL A 74 2.96 -10.79 5.67
N PRO A 75 3.59 -10.83 6.86
CA PRO A 75 4.89 -10.19 7.06
C PRO A 75 6.00 -10.78 6.18
N ALA A 76 6.86 -9.92 5.64
CA ALA A 76 8.10 -10.31 4.98
C ALA A 76 9.17 -10.58 6.04
N LYS A 77 9.42 -11.87 6.34
CA LYS A 77 10.22 -12.32 7.50
C LYS A 77 11.71 -11.95 7.50
N LYS A 78 12.23 -11.30 6.46
CA LYS A 78 13.68 -11.10 6.26
C LYS A 78 14.13 -9.64 6.22
N ASP A 79 13.20 -8.68 6.32
CA ASP A 79 13.55 -7.28 6.13
C ASP A 79 13.85 -6.60 7.49
N VAL A 80 14.93 -5.81 7.52
CA VAL A 80 15.30 -4.95 8.68
C VAL A 80 14.23 -3.89 8.93
N ILE A 81 13.47 -3.54 7.89
CA ILE A 81 12.35 -2.60 7.92
C ILE A 81 11.05 -3.41 7.73
N PRO A 82 9.99 -3.18 8.53
CA PRO A 82 8.72 -3.87 8.37
C PRO A 82 8.18 -3.77 6.94
N ASN A 83 7.84 -4.92 6.35
CA ASN A 83 7.34 -5.05 4.99
C ASN A 83 6.35 -6.23 4.90
N TRP A 84 5.51 -6.25 3.87
CA TRP A 84 4.41 -7.22 3.75
C TRP A 84 4.22 -7.71 2.32
N TYR A 85 3.84 -8.98 2.17
CA TYR A 85 3.31 -9.54 0.94
C TYR A 85 1.78 -9.51 0.96
N PHE A 86 1.17 -9.43 -0.23
CA PHE A 86 -0.28 -9.37 -0.37
C PHE A 86 -0.82 -10.39 -1.37
N ASN A 87 -2.11 -10.68 -1.29
CA ASN A 87 -2.80 -11.46 -2.32
C ASN A 87 -3.18 -10.61 -3.55
N VAL A 88 -2.19 -9.93 -4.12
CA VAL A 88 -2.33 -9.10 -5.32
C VAL A 88 -1.86 -9.87 -6.56
N GLY A 89 -2.68 -9.86 -7.60
CA GLY A 89 -2.39 -10.44 -8.91
C GLY A 89 -1.40 -9.60 -9.73
N ARG A 90 -1.53 -9.66 -11.07
CA ARG A 90 -0.80 -8.73 -11.93
C ARG A 90 -1.29 -7.31 -11.67
N VAL A 91 -0.35 -6.42 -11.35
CA VAL A 91 -0.58 -4.97 -11.30
C VAL A 91 -0.82 -4.49 -12.72
N GLN A 92 -1.96 -3.85 -12.98
CA GLN A 92 -2.22 -3.18 -14.25
C GLN A 92 -1.67 -1.76 -14.15
N TYR A 93 -0.55 -1.51 -14.81
CA TYR A 93 -0.09 -0.15 -15.04
C TYR A 93 -0.77 0.34 -16.31
N ILE A 94 -1.92 0.99 -16.16
CA ILE A 94 -2.44 1.90 -17.18
C ILE A 94 -1.65 3.21 -17.09
#